data_AF-A0A9X9F1A5-F1
#
_entry.id   AF-A0A9X9F1A5-F1
#
_cell.length_a   1.000
_cell.length_b   1.000
_cell.length_c   1.000
_cell.angle_alpha   90.00
_cell.angle_beta   90.00
_cell.angle_gamma   90.00
#
_symmetry.space_group_name_H-M   'P 1'
#
loop_
_entity.id
_entity.type
_entity.pdbx_description
1 polymer ?
#
loop_
_entity_poly.entity_id
_entity_poly.type
_entity_poly.pdbx_seq_one_letter_code
_entity_poly.pdbx_strand_id
1 'polypeptide(L)'
;IKGAKVYVRKQDEGSQIITTLQTNDIGLTSVVTLSAPPKESASDPSGPKPYSEYILTIEAPNYGVKVVRGVQIFAGTTAKQRVE
;
A
#
# COMPACT_ATOMS: atom_id res chain seq x y z
N ILE A 1 0.13 -9.00 -13.24
CA ILE A 1 1.48 -8.86 -13.87
C ILE A 1 2.43 -9.80 -13.14
N LYS A 2 3.00 -10.83 -13.79
CA LYS A 2 3.94 -11.78 -13.15
C LYS A 2 5.31 -11.14 -12.92
N GLY A 3 5.94 -11.42 -11.77
CA GLY A 3 7.32 -11.01 -11.49
C GLY A 3 7.54 -9.50 -11.37
N ALA A 4 6.48 -8.74 -11.13
CA ALA A 4 6.55 -7.31 -10.84
C ALA A 4 7.02 -7.09 -9.40
N LYS A 5 7.94 -6.15 -9.20
CA LYS A 5 8.35 -5.67 -7.88
C LYS A 5 7.40 -4.58 -7.44
N VAL A 6 6.83 -4.73 -6.25
CA VAL A 6 5.91 -3.77 -5.65
C VAL A 6 6.58 -3.19 -4.42
N TYR A 7 6.97 -1.94 -4.50
CA TYR A 7 7.53 -1.20 -3.38
C TYR A 7 6.43 -0.44 -2.66
N VAL A 8 6.38 -0.62 -1.35
CA VAL A 8 5.38 0.00 -0.49
C VAL A 8 6.08 1.03 0.37
N ARG A 9 5.59 2.27 0.36
CA ARG A 9 6.06 3.33 1.27
C ARG A 9 4.87 4.12 1.81
N LYS A 10 5.03 4.73 2.98
CA LYS A 10 4.00 5.61 3.52
C LYS A 10 3.96 6.91 2.72
N GLN A 11 2.80 7.53 2.64
CA GLN A 11 2.60 8.81 1.99
C GLN A 11 2.87 9.96 2.97
N ASP A 12 4.08 9.99 3.54
CA ASP A 12 4.58 11.14 4.29
C ASP A 12 5.84 11.70 3.60
N GLU A 13 6.15 12.96 3.87
CA GLU A 13 7.34 13.62 3.35
C GLU A 13 8.62 12.89 3.82
N GLY A 14 9.48 12.50 2.87
CA GLY A 14 10.72 11.78 3.18
C GLY A 14 10.56 10.28 3.53
N SER A 15 9.36 9.70 3.38
CA SER A 15 9.15 8.27 3.67
C SER A 15 9.97 7.35 2.77
N GLN A 16 10.70 6.43 3.41
CA GLN A 16 11.46 5.37 2.75
C GLN A 16 10.58 4.16 2.40
N ILE A 17 11.11 3.26 1.57
CA ILE A 17 10.48 1.98 1.25
C ILE A 17 10.34 1.18 2.55
N ILE A 18 9.12 0.83 2.92
CA ILE A 18 8.81 0.05 4.12
C ILE A 18 8.98 -1.44 3.82
N THR A 19 8.51 -1.87 2.64
CA THR A 19 8.63 -3.25 2.22
C THR A 19 8.62 -3.35 0.69
N THR A 20 9.18 -4.44 0.20
CA THR A 20 9.21 -4.78 -1.22
C THR A 20 8.58 -6.16 -1.37
N LEU A 21 7.54 -6.24 -2.19
CA LEU A 21 6.83 -7.45 -2.53
C LEU A 21 7.14 -7.81 -3.99
N GLN A 22 6.91 -9.07 -4.33
CA GLN A 22 6.98 -9.52 -5.71
C GLN A 22 5.66 -10.23 -6.05
N THR A 23 5.14 -9.96 -7.25
CA THR A 23 3.96 -10.66 -7.73
C THR A 23 4.32 -12.07 -8.20
N ASN A 24 3.47 -13.04 -7.84
CA ASN A 24 3.58 -14.43 -8.24
C ASN A 24 3.17 -14.65 -9.72
N ASP A 25 3.12 -15.90 -10.17
CA ASP A 25 2.79 -16.28 -11.54
C ASP A 25 1.41 -15.81 -12.03
N ILE A 26 0.46 -15.62 -11.10
CA ILE A 26 -0.89 -15.09 -11.39
C ILE A 26 -1.00 -13.58 -11.14
N GLY A 27 0.11 -12.91 -10.83
CA GLY A 27 0.17 -11.47 -10.68
C GLY A 27 -0.29 -10.92 -9.33
N LEU A 28 -0.35 -11.76 -8.29
CA LEU A 28 -0.71 -11.36 -6.93
C LEU A 28 0.52 -11.22 -6.04
N THR A 29 0.52 -10.23 -5.15
CA THR A 29 1.51 -10.10 -4.08
C THR A 29 1.05 -10.87 -2.84
N SER A 30 2.00 -11.23 -1.98
CA SER A 30 1.69 -11.65 -0.61
C SER A 30 1.00 -10.52 0.16
N VAL A 31 0.17 -10.88 1.14
CA VAL A 31 -0.41 -9.90 2.08
C VAL A 31 0.69 -9.44 3.03
N VAL A 32 0.76 -8.14 3.27
CA VAL A 32 1.69 -7.54 4.23
C VAL A 32 0.92 -6.70 5.25
N THR A 33 1.37 -6.76 6.50
CA THR A 33 0.85 -5.92 7.58
C THR A 33 1.56 -4.58 7.55
N LEU A 34 0.79 -3.51 7.44
CA LEU A 34 1.28 -2.14 7.49
C LEU A 34 0.76 -1.45 8.75
N SER A 35 1.50 -0.46 9.25
CA SER A 35 1.07 0.33 10.39
C SER A 35 -0.16 1.18 10.02
N ALA A 36 -1.18 1.15 10.87
CA ALA A 36 -2.36 1.98 10.70
C ALA A 36 -2.77 2.54 12.06
N PRO A 37 -3.32 3.76 12.10
CA PRO A 37 -3.87 4.33 13.31
C PRO A 37 -5.00 3.44 13.87
N PRO A 38 -5.19 3.40 15.19
CA PRO A 38 -6.19 2.56 15.83
C PRO A 38 -7.60 2.98 15.38
N LYS A 39 -8.50 2.00 15.35
CA LYS A 39 -9.90 2.22 14.94
C LYS A 39 -10.61 3.27 15.79
N GLU A 40 -10.23 3.42 17.05
CA GLU A 40 -10.81 4.40 17.98
C GLU A 40 -10.66 5.84 17.48
N SER A 41 -9.60 6.15 16.72
CA SER A 41 -9.43 7.46 16.07
C SER A 41 -10.49 7.76 15.02
N ALA A 42 -11.24 6.75 14.53
CA ALA A 42 -12.33 6.94 13.58
C ALA A 42 -13.62 7.48 14.21
N SER A 43 -13.76 7.36 15.54
CA SER A 43 -14.98 7.76 16.25
C SER A 43 -15.03 9.27 16.54
N ASP A 44 -13.89 9.96 16.51
CA ASP A 44 -13.82 11.41 16.67
C ASP A 44 -13.69 12.10 15.30
N PRO A 45 -14.72 12.81 14.82
CA PRO A 45 -14.65 13.53 13.55
C PRO A 45 -13.63 14.69 13.56
N SER A 46 -13.20 15.15 14.74
CA SER A 46 -12.13 16.16 14.89
C SER A 46 -10.75 15.54 15.12
N GLY A 47 -10.67 14.21 15.21
CA GLY A 47 -9.47 13.46 15.53
C GLY A 47 -8.53 13.27 14.32
N PRO A 48 -7.38 12.60 14.53
CA PRO A 48 -6.49 12.25 13.44
C PRO A 48 -7.17 11.25 12.48
N LYS A 49 -6.77 11.27 11.20
CA LYS A 49 -7.32 10.37 10.18
C LYS A 49 -7.28 8.91 10.65
N PRO A 50 -8.37 8.13 10.49
CA PRO A 50 -8.44 6.73 10.94
C PRO A 50 -7.77 5.73 9.99
N TYR A 51 -6.99 6.22 9.03
CA TYR A 51 -6.25 5.41 8.07
C TYR A 51 -4.86 6.01 7.85
N SER A 52 -3.93 5.15 7.45
CA SER A 52 -2.64 5.58 6.90
C SER A 52 -2.69 5.50 5.38
N GLU A 53 -2.11 6.51 4.73
CA GLU A 53 -1.99 6.57 3.28
C GLU A 53 -0.64 6.02 2.84
N TYR A 54 -0.65 5.20 1.80
CA TYR A 54 0.54 4.57 1.23
C TYR A 54 0.64 4.82 -0.26
N ILE A 55 1.87 4.79 -0.74
CA ILE A 55 2.22 4.79 -2.16
C ILE A 55 2.79 3.42 -2.51
N LEU A 56 2.22 2.81 -3.55
CA LEU A 56 2.73 1.59 -4.16
C LEU A 56 3.42 1.95 -5.48
N THR A 57 4.68 1.59 -5.62
CA THR A 57 5.40 1.66 -6.89
C THR A 57 5.53 0.24 -7.42
N ILE A 58 5.04 -0.02 -8.62
CA ILE A 58 5.01 -1.33 -9.25
C ILE A 58 5.93 -1.26 -10.46
N GLU A 59 7.03 -1.98 -10.41
CA GLU A 59 8.00 -2.08 -11.50
C GLU A 59 7.91 -3.47 -12.12
N ALA A 60 7.65 -3.53 -13.41
CA ALA A 60 7.58 -4.79 -14.14
C ALA A 60 8.43 -4.72 -15.41
N PRO A 61 9.23 -5.76 -15.72
CA PRO A 61 10.19 -5.74 -16.83
C PRO A 61 9.57 -5.35 -18.18
N ASN A 62 8.29 -5.68 -18.41
CA ASN A 62 7.60 -5.49 -19.68
C ASN A 62 6.40 -4.54 -19.60
N TYR A 63 6.09 -3.96 -18.43
CA TYR A 63 4.94 -3.05 -18.24
C TYR A 63 5.35 -1.65 -17.74
N GLY A 64 6.64 -1.43 -17.52
CA GLY A 64 7.17 -0.17 -17.00
C GLY A 64 6.92 0.01 -15.51
N VAL A 65 6.91 1.27 -15.08
CA VAL A 65 6.72 1.67 -13.69
C VAL A 65 5.33 2.28 -13.52
N LYS A 66 4.52 1.72 -12.61
CA LYS A 66 3.19 2.22 -12.26
C LYS A 66 3.15 2.63 -10.80
N VAL A 67 2.62 3.83 -10.53
CA VAL A 67 2.56 4.38 -9.17
C VAL A 67 1.10 4.54 -8.75
N VAL A 68 0.71 3.88 -7.66
CA VAL A 68 -0.59 4.01 -7.02
C VAL A 68 -0.40 4.84 -5.75
N ARG A 69 -1.06 6.00 -5.65
CA ARG A 69 -0.98 6.92 -4.51
C ARG A 69 -2.30 6.93 -3.75
N GLY A 70 -2.27 7.33 -2.48
CA GLY A 70 -3.48 7.46 -1.66
C GLY A 70 -4.09 6.12 -1.25
N VAL A 71 -3.30 5.05 -1.16
CA VAL A 71 -3.80 3.75 -0.71
C VAL A 71 -4.09 3.82 0.79
N GLN A 72 -5.37 3.76 1.15
CA GLN A 72 -5.81 3.88 2.53
C GLN A 72 -5.82 2.51 3.22
N ILE A 73 -5.12 2.41 4.35
CA ILE A 73 -5.08 1.22 5.20
C ILE A 73 -5.69 1.55 6.56
N PHE A 74 -6.75 0.85 6.94
CA PHE A 74 -7.40 0.95 8.24
C PHE A 74 -6.97 -0.21 9.15
N ALA A 75 -6.89 0.03 10.46
CA ALA A 75 -6.55 -1.01 11.43
C ALA A 75 -7.52 -2.21 11.35
N GLY A 76 -6.96 -3.42 11.28
CA GLY A 76 -7.73 -4.66 11.21
C GLY A 76 -8.40 -4.95 9.86
N THR A 77 -8.08 -4.19 8.81
CA THR A 77 -8.61 -4.39 7.46
C THR A 77 -7.53 -4.75 6.45
N THR A 78 -7.91 -5.44 5.38
CA THR A 78 -7.02 -5.72 4.25
C THR A 78 -7.49 -4.94 3.03
N ALA A 79 -6.68 -4.00 2.56
CA ALA A 79 -6.92 -3.31 1.29
C ALA A 79 -6.38 -4.15 0.12
N LYS A 80 -7.15 -4.22 -0.97
CA LYS A 80 -6.75 -4.87 -2.22
C LYS A 80 -6.73 -3.83 -3.34
N GLN A 81 -5.57 -3.62 -3.95
CA GLN A 81 -5.40 -2.69 -5.06
C GLN A 81 -5.35 -3.47 -6.37
N ARG A 82 -6.24 -3.14 -7.30
CA ARG A 82 -6.16 -3.62 -8.68
C ARG A 82 -5.43 -2.60 -9.52
N VAL A 83 -4.52 -3.08 -10.35
CA VAL A 83 -3.67 -2.25 -11.19
C VAL A 83 -3.87 -2.73 -12.62
N GLU A 84 -4.41 -1.87 -13.47
CA GLU A 84 -4.66 -2.14 -14.89
C GLU A 84 -3.39 -2.04 -15.75
#